data_AF-A0A7L1H2F9-F1
#
_entry.id   AF-A0A7L1H2F9-F1
#
_cell.length_a   1.000
_cell.length_b   1.000
_cell.length_c   1.000
_cell.angle_alpha   90.00
_cell.angle_beta   90.00
_cell.angle_gamma   90.00
#
_symmetry.space_group_name_H-M   'P 1'
#
loop_
_entity.id
_entity.type
_entity.pdbx_description
1 polymer ?
#
loop_
_entity_poly.entity_id
_entity_poly.type
_entity_poly.pdbx_seq_one_letter_code
_entity_poly.pdbx_strand_id
1 'polypeptide(L)'
;VLRDRLGVRCFLGLTATATLATARDVARHLGIPAEGEGVTVRSATVPPNLRLSVSTDRDRDQALISLLQEEPFGCLDSIIVYCTRREETTRIAALIRTRLQGILLKEPSGTEEQGQEAKSFRRPPTWIADAYHAGLSAAERRRVQRAFMRGQLRLVVATVAFGMGLDKPNVRGVIHYNMPQNFESYVQEIGRAGRDGEPAHCHLFLDPQV
;
A
#
# COMPACT_ATOMS: atom_id res chain seq x y z
N VAL A 1 -32.66 -0.30 -14.64
CA VAL A 1 -31.97 0.19 -15.88
C VAL A 1 -31.26 -0.92 -16.64
N LEU A 2 -30.20 -1.56 -16.10
CA LEU A 2 -29.47 -2.63 -16.84
C LEU A 2 -30.40 -3.80 -17.24
N ARG A 3 -31.30 -4.21 -16.34
CA ARG A 3 -32.32 -5.22 -16.62
C ARG A 3 -33.37 -4.70 -17.60
N ASP A 4 -34.00 -3.58 -17.26
CA ASP A 4 -35.21 -3.11 -17.95
C ASP A 4 -34.95 -2.48 -19.32
N ARG A 5 -33.79 -1.85 -19.52
CA ARG A 5 -33.45 -1.14 -20.76
C ARG A 5 -32.46 -1.89 -21.64
N LEU A 6 -31.54 -2.65 -21.05
CA LEU A 6 -30.50 -3.38 -21.79
C LEU A 6 -30.72 -4.89 -21.81
N GLY A 7 -31.76 -5.40 -21.16
CA GLY A 7 -32.09 -6.84 -21.15
C GLY A 7 -31.05 -7.71 -20.45
N VAL A 8 -30.16 -7.14 -19.63
CA VAL A 8 -29.10 -7.89 -18.93
C VAL A 8 -29.73 -8.81 -17.87
N ARG A 9 -29.49 -10.12 -17.99
CA ARG A 9 -30.04 -11.15 -17.08
C ARG A 9 -29.00 -11.76 -16.14
N CYS A 10 -27.72 -11.72 -16.54
CA CYS A 10 -26.61 -12.27 -15.77
C CYS A 10 -25.80 -11.14 -15.15
N PHE A 11 -25.54 -11.23 -13.83
CA PHE A 11 -24.76 -10.26 -13.08
C PHE A 11 -23.62 -10.98 -12.37
N LEU A 12 -22.41 -10.45 -12.52
CA LEU A 12 -21.23 -10.87 -11.76
C LEU A 12 -20.77 -9.69 -10.90
N GLY A 13 -20.83 -9.87 -9.58
CA GLY A 13 -20.31 -8.90 -8.61
C GLY A 13 -18.93 -9.34 -8.11
N LEU A 14 -17.90 -8.52 -8.34
CA LEU A 14 -16.55 -8.77 -7.82
C LEU A 14 -16.21 -7.69 -6.80
N THR A 15 -15.77 -8.10 -5.61
CA THR A 15 -15.25 -7.20 -4.58
C THR A 15 -14.03 -7.83 -3.92
N ALA A 16 -13.03 -7.02 -3.62
CA ALA A 16 -11.84 -7.45 -2.89
C ALA A 16 -12.06 -7.45 -1.37
N THR A 17 -12.90 -6.54 -0.88
CA THR A 17 -13.18 -6.33 0.55
C THR A 17 -14.67 -6.06 0.72
N ALA A 18 -15.38 -6.99 1.35
CA ALA A 18 -16.77 -6.79 1.74
C ALA A 18 -17.07 -7.61 3.00
N THR A 19 -17.76 -7.00 3.95
CA THR A 19 -18.36 -7.75 5.06
C THR A 19 -19.46 -8.66 4.53
N LEU A 20 -19.85 -9.67 5.32
CA LEU A 20 -20.97 -10.54 4.97
C LEU A 20 -22.27 -9.73 4.77
N ALA A 21 -22.47 -8.68 5.57
CA ALA A 21 -23.62 -7.79 5.44
C ALA A 21 -23.60 -7.01 4.11
N THR A 22 -22.46 -6.40 3.76
CA THR A 22 -22.27 -5.68 2.49
C THR A 22 -22.42 -6.61 1.29
N ALA A 23 -21.83 -7.80 1.33
CA ALA A 23 -21.92 -8.79 0.25
C ALA A 23 -23.38 -9.24 0.03
N ARG A 24 -24.15 -9.46 1.11
CA ARG A 24 -25.57 -9.78 1.04
C ARG A 24 -26.40 -8.63 0.48
N ASP A 25 -26.09 -7.40 0.85
CA ASP A 25 -26.80 -6.22 0.35
C ASP A 25 -26.55 -5.99 -1.15
N VAL A 26 -25.30 -6.17 -1.61
CA VAL A 26 -24.95 -6.15 -3.04
C VAL A 26 -25.65 -7.29 -3.78
N ALA A 27 -25.63 -8.51 -3.24
CA ALA A 27 -26.34 -9.65 -3.84
C ALA A 27 -27.84 -9.37 -4.00
N ARG A 28 -28.47 -8.77 -2.97
CA ARG A 28 -29.88 -8.34 -3.02
C ARG A 28 -30.13 -7.34 -4.15
N HIS A 29 -29.29 -6.31 -4.28
CA HIS A 29 -29.42 -5.32 -5.35
C HIS A 29 -29.20 -5.90 -6.75
N LEU A 30 -28.32 -6.90 -6.85
CA LEU A 30 -28.06 -7.61 -8.10
C LEU A 30 -29.09 -8.72 -8.37
N GLY A 31 -30.04 -8.98 -7.46
CA GLY A 31 -31.01 -10.07 -7.58
C GLY A 31 -30.37 -11.46 -7.58
N ILE A 32 -29.24 -11.62 -6.88
CA ILE A 32 -28.53 -12.89 -6.69
C ILE A 32 -29.12 -13.56 -5.43
N PRO A 33 -29.60 -14.81 -5.52
CA PRO A 33 -30.17 -15.51 -4.36
C PRO A 33 -29.15 -15.62 -3.22
N ALA A 34 -29.59 -15.33 -1.99
CA ALA A 34 -28.73 -15.41 -0.80
C ALA A 34 -28.51 -16.84 -0.29
N GLU A 35 -29.30 -17.81 -0.75
CA GLU A 35 -29.25 -19.22 -0.38
C GLU A 35 -28.85 -20.06 -1.61
N GLY A 36 -27.70 -20.76 -1.54
CA GLY A 36 -27.11 -21.55 -2.63
C GLY A 36 -25.69 -21.11 -3.03
N GLU A 37 -25.16 -21.67 -4.13
CA GLU A 37 -23.79 -21.40 -4.64
C GLU A 37 -23.56 -19.96 -5.16
N GLY A 38 -24.60 -19.12 -5.20
CA GLY A 38 -24.56 -17.79 -5.82
C GLY A 38 -23.78 -16.72 -5.07
N VAL A 39 -23.58 -16.86 -3.75
CA VAL A 39 -22.84 -15.88 -2.93
C VAL A 39 -21.70 -16.59 -2.21
N THR A 40 -20.52 -16.60 -2.84
CA THR A 40 -19.29 -17.07 -2.19
C THR A 40 -18.61 -15.92 -1.46
N VAL A 41 -18.79 -15.83 -0.14
CA VAL A 41 -18.01 -14.90 0.70
C VAL A 41 -16.82 -15.66 1.29
N ARG A 42 -15.62 -15.40 0.77
CA ARG A 42 -14.40 -15.83 1.44
C ARG A 42 -14.00 -14.76 2.44
N SER A 43 -13.86 -15.13 3.71
CA SER A 43 -13.32 -14.23 4.73
C SER A 43 -11.91 -13.82 4.30
N ALA A 44 -11.67 -12.52 4.18
CA ALA A 44 -10.35 -11.99 3.86
C ALA A 44 -9.45 -12.15 5.09
N THR A 45 -8.78 -13.30 5.19
CA THR A 45 -7.73 -13.49 6.20
C THR A 45 -6.52 -12.66 5.79
N VAL A 46 -5.92 -11.95 6.75
CA VAL A 46 -4.64 -11.26 6.54
C VAL A 46 -3.61 -12.31 6.10
N PRO A 47 -2.90 -12.11 4.98
CA PRO A 47 -1.91 -13.06 4.51
C PRO A 47 -0.83 -13.33 5.58
N PRO A 48 -0.39 -14.59 5.77
CA PRO A 48 0.51 -14.96 6.85
C PRO A 48 1.93 -14.37 6.69
N ASN A 49 2.29 -13.92 5.49
CA ASN A 49 3.55 -13.23 5.21
C ASN A 49 3.55 -11.75 5.60
N LEU A 50 2.41 -11.18 6.01
CA LEU A 50 2.34 -9.80 6.51
C LEU A 50 2.63 -9.74 8.01
N ARG A 51 3.63 -8.94 8.38
CA ARG A 51 3.93 -8.59 9.77
C ARG A 51 3.31 -7.23 10.08
N LEU A 52 2.32 -7.23 10.97
CA LEU A 52 1.61 -6.02 11.38
C LEU A 52 2.24 -5.47 12.68
N SER A 53 2.47 -4.17 12.75
CA SER A 53 2.87 -3.47 13.97
C SER A 53 2.15 -2.13 14.11
N VAL A 54 2.06 -1.64 15.34
CA VAL A 54 1.33 -0.41 15.68
C VAL A 54 2.13 0.34 16.75
N SER A 55 2.15 1.66 16.68
CA SER A 55 2.71 2.51 17.72
C SER A 55 1.85 3.74 17.97
N THR A 56 2.05 4.37 19.12
CA THR A 56 1.40 5.62 19.54
C THR A 56 2.47 6.66 19.82
N ASP A 57 2.80 7.44 18.81
CA ASP A 57 3.89 8.40 18.87
C ASP A 57 3.37 9.84 19.03
N ARG A 58 4.00 10.59 19.94
CA ARG A 58 3.71 12.02 20.14
C ARG A 58 4.13 12.85 18.92
N ASP A 59 5.31 12.54 18.37
CA ASP A 59 5.84 13.14 17.14
C ASP A 59 5.94 12.07 16.06
N ARG A 60 4.91 11.99 15.22
CA ARG A 60 4.84 11.05 14.10
C ARG A 60 5.86 11.34 13.00
N ASP A 61 6.25 12.59 12.80
CA ASP A 61 7.24 12.94 11.78
C ASP A 61 8.59 12.33 12.17
N GLN A 62 8.99 12.52 13.44
CA GLN A 62 10.22 11.92 13.95
C GLN A 62 10.13 10.39 13.97
N ALA A 63 9.02 9.83 14.46
CA ALA A 63 8.83 8.39 14.51
C ALA A 63 8.87 7.73 13.13
N LEU A 64 8.28 8.36 12.10
CA LEU A 64 8.34 7.89 10.72
C LEU A 64 9.79 7.85 10.21
N ILE A 65 10.57 8.88 10.47
CA ILE A 65 11.98 8.93 10.05
C ILE A 65 12.80 7.86 10.77
N SER A 66 12.62 7.69 12.08
CA SER A 66 13.30 6.63 12.85
C SER A 66 12.92 5.24 12.33
N LEU A 67 11.61 4.99 12.15
CA LEU A 67 11.10 3.72 11.60
C LEU A 67 11.76 3.40 10.27
N LEU A 68 11.81 4.38 9.36
CA LEU A 68 12.44 4.21 8.05
C LEU A 68 13.95 3.94 8.14
N GLN A 69 14.66 4.38 9.19
CA GLN A 69 16.10 4.09 9.35
C GLN A 69 16.39 2.74 10.02
N GLU A 70 15.42 2.22 10.75
CA GLU A 70 15.51 0.97 11.51
C GLU A 70 15.09 -0.25 10.69
N GLU A 71 15.61 -1.42 11.06
CA GLU A 71 15.14 -2.67 10.47
C GLU A 71 13.73 -2.98 11.00
N PRO A 72 12.81 -3.47 10.14
CA PRO A 72 13.05 -3.93 8.78
C PRO A 72 12.93 -2.84 7.70
N PHE A 73 12.32 -1.68 7.98
CA PHE A 73 11.98 -0.68 6.97
C PHE A 73 13.19 -0.04 6.26
N GLY A 74 14.33 0.03 6.95
CA GLY A 74 15.60 0.53 6.44
C GLY A 74 16.14 -0.18 5.21
N CYS A 75 15.90 -1.48 5.08
CA CYS A 75 16.36 -2.29 3.96
C CYS A 75 15.31 -2.51 2.86
N LEU A 76 14.05 -2.07 3.05
CA LEU A 76 12.98 -2.37 2.09
C LEU A 76 13.05 -1.45 0.86
N ASP A 77 13.01 -2.02 -0.34
CA ASP A 77 13.13 -1.26 -1.60
C ASP A 77 11.81 -0.68 -2.14
N SER A 78 10.67 -1.05 -1.57
CA SER A 78 9.35 -0.63 -2.05
C SER A 78 8.37 -0.43 -0.90
N ILE A 79 8.12 0.83 -0.54
CA ILE A 79 7.28 1.23 0.59
C ILE A 79 6.18 2.19 0.11
N ILE A 80 4.96 2.00 0.63
CA ILE A 80 3.85 2.94 0.48
C ILE A 80 3.58 3.56 1.84
N VAL A 81 3.50 4.89 1.91
CA VAL A 81 3.08 5.63 3.11
C VAL A 81 1.71 6.24 2.85
N TYR A 82 0.67 5.78 3.54
CA TYR A 82 -0.68 6.32 3.43
C TYR A 82 -0.90 7.50 4.36
N CYS A 83 -1.38 8.60 3.78
CA CYS A 83 -1.83 9.80 4.47
C CYS A 83 -3.30 10.07 4.11
N THR A 84 -4.03 10.71 5.01
CA THR A 84 -5.44 11.06 4.77
C THR A 84 -5.59 12.27 3.85
N ARG A 85 -4.68 13.26 3.97
CA ARG A 85 -4.79 14.55 3.29
C ARG A 85 -3.76 14.69 2.16
N ARG A 86 -4.16 15.41 1.10
CA ARG A 86 -3.30 15.67 -0.07
C ARG A 86 -2.06 16.49 0.30
N GLU A 87 -2.25 17.59 1.04
CA GLU A 87 -1.16 18.46 1.52
C GLU A 87 -0.14 17.68 2.37
N GLU A 88 -0.63 16.74 3.18
CA GLU A 88 0.21 15.90 4.04
C GLU A 88 1.10 14.97 3.22
N THR A 89 0.60 14.39 2.12
CA THR A 89 1.44 13.56 1.24
C THR A 89 2.64 14.34 0.67
N THR A 90 2.42 15.59 0.25
CA THR A 90 3.48 16.44 -0.27
C THR A 90 4.49 16.81 0.83
N ARG A 91 3.99 17.18 2.02
CA ARG A 91 4.80 17.54 3.19
C ARG A 91 5.67 16.37 3.64
N ILE A 92 5.10 15.18 3.80
CA ILE A 92 5.81 13.98 4.25
C ILE A 92 6.82 13.51 3.19
N ALA A 93 6.47 13.53 1.90
CA ALA A 93 7.45 13.20 0.86
C ALA A 93 8.64 14.16 0.87
N ALA A 94 8.41 15.46 1.09
CA ALA A 94 9.48 16.43 1.26
C ALA A 94 10.30 16.19 2.53
N LEU A 95 9.66 15.90 3.66
CA LEU A 95 10.32 15.57 4.92
C LEU A 95 11.28 14.38 4.75
N ILE A 96 10.82 13.30 4.14
CA ILE A 96 11.63 12.08 3.89
C ILE A 96 12.84 12.42 3.03
N ARG A 97 12.64 13.13 1.90
CA ARG A 97 13.74 13.53 1.01
C ARG A 97 14.78 14.39 1.71
N THR A 98 14.36 15.32 2.56
CA THR A 98 15.25 16.26 3.27
C THR A 98 15.99 15.58 4.42
N ARG A 99 15.29 14.80 5.25
CA ARG A 99 15.87 14.17 6.45
C ARG A 99 16.76 12.98 6.16
N LEU A 100 16.50 12.28 5.05
CA LEU A 100 17.24 11.07 4.66
C LEU A 100 18.20 11.32 3.50
N GLN A 101 18.44 12.59 3.15
CA GLN A 101 19.41 12.95 2.13
C GLN A 101 20.81 12.48 2.53
N GLY A 102 21.49 11.75 1.64
CA GLY A 102 22.87 11.28 1.87
C GLY A 102 22.99 10.07 2.81
N ILE A 103 21.89 9.54 3.35
CA ILE A 103 21.91 8.29 4.11
C ILE A 103 21.93 7.12 3.12
N LEU A 104 22.96 6.29 3.20
CA LEU A 104 23.06 5.04 2.44
C LEU A 104 22.03 4.03 2.97
N LEU A 105 21.39 3.28 2.08
CA LEU A 105 20.53 2.17 2.51
C LEU A 105 21.39 1.09 3.15
N LYS A 106 20.85 0.46 4.19
CA LYS A 106 21.42 -0.77 4.73
C LYS A 106 21.22 -1.85 3.66
N GLU A 107 22.31 -2.52 3.27
CA GLU A 107 22.17 -3.70 2.43
C GLU A 107 21.40 -4.77 3.23
N PRO A 108 20.49 -5.52 2.59
CA PRO A 108 19.78 -6.59 3.26
C PRO A 108 20.79 -7.59 3.81
N SER A 109 20.75 -7.81 5.13
CA SER A 109 21.58 -8.79 5.82
C SER A 109 21.11 -10.20 5.44
N GLY A 110 21.58 -10.73 4.31
CA GLY A 110 21.33 -12.12 3.92
C GLY A 110 21.24 -12.33 2.41
N THR A 111 22.39 -12.39 1.74
CA THR A 111 22.61 -13.24 0.56
C THR A 111 24.12 -13.31 0.32
N GLU A 112 24.75 -14.30 0.92
CA GLU A 112 26.02 -14.82 0.39
C GLU A 112 25.70 -15.51 -0.94
N GLU A 113 25.58 -14.75 -2.02
CA GLU A 113 25.59 -15.33 -3.37
C GLU A 113 27.01 -15.32 -3.92
N GLN A 114 27.64 -16.49 -3.83
CA GLN A 114 28.74 -16.87 -4.69
C GLN A 114 28.23 -16.91 -6.15
N GLY A 115 28.46 -15.83 -6.89
CA GLY A 115 28.13 -15.74 -8.30
C GLY A 115 28.79 -14.53 -8.93
N GLN A 116 29.89 -14.75 -9.64
CA GLN A 116 30.53 -13.73 -10.47
C GLN A 116 29.62 -13.42 -11.67
N GLU A 117 29.03 -12.22 -11.73
CA GLU A 117 28.73 -11.55 -13.01
C GLU A 117 28.44 -10.04 -12.82
N ALA A 118 29.18 -9.25 -13.60
CA ALA A 118 29.06 -7.81 -13.87
C ALA A 118 28.42 -6.89 -12.78
N LYS A 119 29.26 -6.38 -11.87
CA LYS A 119 28.95 -5.18 -11.05
C LYS A 119 28.81 -3.95 -11.95
N SER A 120 27.63 -3.77 -12.56
CA SER A 120 27.20 -2.45 -13.02
C SER A 120 27.29 -1.51 -11.82
N PHE A 121 27.97 -0.36 -11.99
CA PHE A 121 28.08 0.74 -11.03
C PHE A 121 26.67 1.18 -10.55
N ARG A 122 26.07 0.45 -9.61
CA ARG A 122 24.81 0.84 -8.98
C ARG A 122 25.17 1.98 -8.04
N ARG A 123 24.78 3.20 -8.43
CA ARG A 123 24.81 4.35 -7.50
C ARG A 123 24.18 3.88 -6.19
N PRO A 124 24.75 4.25 -5.04
CA PRO A 124 24.17 3.87 -3.76
C PRO A 124 22.70 4.29 -3.77
N PRO A 125 21.78 3.38 -3.44
CA PRO A 125 20.37 3.71 -3.51
C PRO A 125 20.12 4.87 -2.53
N THR A 126 19.55 5.94 -3.05
CA THR A 126 19.21 7.12 -2.27
C THR A 126 17.77 6.99 -1.80
N TRP A 127 17.43 7.71 -0.74
CA TRP A 127 16.05 7.83 -0.29
C TRP A 127 15.22 8.64 -1.30
N ILE A 128 14.71 7.97 -2.33
CA ILE A 128 13.85 8.58 -3.36
C ILE A 128 12.40 8.37 -2.93
N ALA A 129 11.72 9.48 -2.61
CA ALA A 129 10.32 9.52 -2.21
C ALA A 129 9.55 10.54 -3.05
N ASP A 130 8.31 10.23 -3.44
CA ASP A 130 7.43 11.14 -4.19
C ASP A 130 5.99 11.06 -3.68
N ALA A 131 5.27 12.18 -3.78
CA ALA A 131 3.88 12.26 -3.34
C ALA A 131 2.92 11.76 -4.45
N TYR A 132 1.79 11.17 -4.06
CA TYR A 132 0.72 10.77 -4.96
C TYR A 132 -0.66 11.09 -4.39
N HIS A 133 -1.41 11.95 -5.07
CA HIS A 133 -2.78 12.27 -4.70
C HIS A 133 -3.61 12.70 -5.90
N ALA A 134 -4.93 12.74 -5.74
CA ALA A 134 -5.86 13.11 -6.81
C ALA A 134 -5.69 14.56 -7.33
N GLY A 135 -5.03 15.42 -6.55
CA GLY A 135 -4.72 16.81 -6.95
C GLY A 135 -3.57 16.94 -7.95
N LEU A 136 -2.75 15.89 -8.15
CA LEU A 136 -1.70 15.90 -9.17
C LEU A 136 -2.29 15.76 -10.56
N SER A 137 -1.59 16.31 -11.56
CA SER A 137 -1.96 16.10 -12.96
C SER A 137 -1.89 14.62 -13.33
N ALA A 138 -2.67 14.20 -14.34
CA ALA A 138 -2.64 12.82 -14.81
C ALA A 138 -1.24 12.40 -15.30
N ALA A 139 -0.45 13.34 -15.85
CA ALA A 139 0.92 13.08 -16.27
C ALA A 139 1.84 12.78 -15.08
N GLU A 140 1.76 13.57 -14.01
CA GLU A 140 2.54 13.36 -12.78
C GLU A 140 2.16 12.05 -12.09
N ARG A 141 0.86 11.76 -11.95
CA ARG A 141 0.40 10.48 -11.39
C ARG A 141 0.98 9.29 -12.16
N ARG A 142 0.93 9.34 -13.50
CA ARG A 142 1.55 8.30 -14.36
C ARG A 142 3.06 8.24 -14.22
N ARG A 143 3.75 9.37 -14.00
CA ARG A 143 5.20 9.39 -13.76
C ARG A 143 5.54 8.68 -12.46
N VAL A 144 4.92 9.08 -11.36
CA VAL A 144 5.16 8.54 -10.01
C VAL A 144 4.82 7.05 -9.97
N GLN A 145 3.64 6.66 -10.47
CA GLN A 145 3.22 5.26 -10.53
C GLN A 145 4.21 4.42 -11.36
N ARG A 146 4.59 4.85 -12.56
CA ARG A 146 5.57 4.10 -13.38
C ARG A 146 6.93 3.97 -12.71
N ALA A 147 7.42 5.03 -12.07
CA ALA A 147 8.69 4.99 -11.35
C ALA A 147 8.66 3.97 -10.20
N PHE A 148 7.57 3.96 -9.42
CA PHE A 148 7.38 2.98 -8.34
C PHE A 148 7.27 1.55 -8.86
N MET A 149 6.48 1.32 -9.92
CA MET A 149 6.34 0.00 -10.54
C MET A 149 7.69 -0.55 -11.01
N ARG A 150 8.54 0.31 -11.59
CA ARG A 150 9.88 -0.05 -12.10
C ARG A 150 10.98 -0.12 -11.03
N GLY A 151 10.67 0.11 -9.75
CA GLY A 151 11.66 0.13 -8.67
C GLY A 151 12.63 1.34 -8.73
N GLN A 152 12.27 2.39 -9.47
CA GLN A 152 13.03 3.64 -9.55
C GLN A 152 12.65 4.61 -8.43
N LEU A 153 11.51 4.37 -7.79
CA LEU A 153 11.02 5.11 -6.64
C LEU A 153 10.84 4.14 -5.49
N ARG A 154 11.54 4.40 -4.39
CA ARG A 154 11.53 3.52 -3.21
C ARG A 154 10.31 3.76 -2.34
N LEU A 155 9.92 5.03 -2.15
CA LEU A 155 8.76 5.41 -1.35
C LEU A 155 7.74 6.20 -2.15
N VAL A 156 6.48 5.79 -2.06
CA VAL A 156 5.35 6.62 -2.49
C VAL A 156 4.58 7.05 -1.26
N VAL A 157 4.44 8.36 -1.07
CA VAL A 157 3.59 8.92 -0.03
C VAL A 157 2.26 9.29 -0.67
N ALA A 158 1.19 8.61 -0.30
CA ALA A 158 -0.05 8.62 -1.04
C ALA A 158 -1.29 8.81 -0.18
N THR A 159 -2.35 9.36 -0.79
CA THR A 159 -3.70 9.11 -0.30
C THR A 159 -4.25 7.79 -0.86
N VAL A 160 -5.42 7.37 -0.40
CA VAL A 160 -6.15 6.19 -0.91
C VAL A 160 -6.29 6.14 -2.44
N ALA A 161 -6.15 7.29 -3.12
CA ALA A 161 -6.16 7.40 -4.57
C ALA A 161 -5.06 6.59 -5.29
N PHE A 162 -3.94 6.27 -4.63
CA PHE A 162 -2.87 5.44 -5.22
C PHE A 162 -3.27 3.97 -5.32
N GLY A 163 -4.26 3.54 -4.54
CA GLY A 163 -4.64 2.14 -4.45
C GLY A 163 -5.43 1.58 -5.63
N MET A 164 -6.15 2.40 -6.39
CA MET A 164 -6.95 1.88 -7.50
C MET A 164 -6.06 1.49 -8.68
N GLY A 165 -5.94 0.18 -8.95
CA GLY A 165 -5.18 -0.36 -10.09
C GLY A 165 -3.68 -0.51 -9.87
N LEU A 166 -3.18 -0.37 -8.63
CA LEU A 166 -1.80 -0.74 -8.31
C LEU A 166 -1.68 -2.26 -8.22
N ASP A 167 -0.85 -2.84 -9.09
CA ASP A 167 -0.53 -4.27 -9.08
C ASP A 167 0.99 -4.49 -9.17
N LYS A 168 1.68 -4.21 -8.06
CA LYS A 168 3.10 -4.48 -7.89
C LYS A 168 3.24 -5.67 -6.94
N PRO A 169 3.80 -6.82 -7.38
CA PRO A 169 3.85 -8.02 -6.54
C PRO A 169 4.77 -7.83 -5.31
N ASN A 170 5.83 -7.06 -5.49
CA ASN A 170 6.91 -6.91 -4.53
C ASN A 170 6.87 -5.60 -3.71
N VAL A 171 5.69 -5.17 -3.26
CA VAL A 171 5.59 -4.11 -2.25
C VAL A 171 5.98 -4.70 -0.89
N ARG A 172 7.05 -4.17 -0.28
CA ARG A 172 7.65 -4.71 0.94
C ARG A 172 7.17 -4.01 2.21
N GLY A 173 6.81 -2.73 2.10
CA GLY A 173 6.34 -1.94 3.23
C GLY A 173 5.02 -1.22 2.95
N VAL A 174 4.11 -1.23 3.91
CA VAL A 174 2.95 -0.32 3.94
C VAL A 174 2.95 0.39 5.30
N ILE A 175 2.94 1.71 5.30
CA ILE A 175 2.93 2.51 6.52
C ILE A 175 1.68 3.39 6.50
N HIS A 176 0.87 3.32 7.53
CA HIS A 176 -0.27 4.19 7.74
C HIS A 176 0.14 5.33 8.66
N TYR A 177 0.37 6.51 8.09
CA TYR A 177 0.69 7.73 8.85
C TYR A 177 -0.52 8.25 9.64
N ASN A 178 -1.71 7.99 9.11
CA ASN A 178 -2.97 8.15 9.84
C ASN A 178 -3.80 6.89 9.71
N MET A 179 -4.67 6.67 10.69
CA MET A 179 -5.65 5.58 10.67
C MET A 179 -6.59 5.73 9.46
N PRO A 180 -6.81 4.64 8.68
CA PRO A 180 -7.85 4.61 7.66
C PRO A 180 -9.24 4.85 8.25
N GLN A 181 -10.19 5.31 7.42
CA GLN A 181 -11.55 5.64 7.85
C GLN A 181 -12.32 4.44 8.42
N ASN A 182 -11.97 3.23 7.98
CA ASN A 182 -12.59 1.99 8.42
C ASN A 182 -11.62 0.82 8.26
N PHE A 183 -11.96 -0.30 8.89
CA PHE A 183 -11.13 -1.50 8.91
C PHE A 183 -11.00 -2.14 7.52
N GLU A 184 -12.04 -2.08 6.70
CA GLU A 184 -12.04 -2.60 5.34
C GLU A 184 -10.99 -1.89 4.47
N SER A 185 -10.87 -0.57 4.60
CA SER A 185 -9.85 0.23 3.92
C SER A 185 -8.45 -0.18 4.39
N TYR A 186 -8.25 -0.34 5.70
CA TYR A 186 -6.98 -0.82 6.24
C TYR A 186 -6.59 -2.19 5.66
N VAL A 187 -7.49 -3.16 5.67
CA VAL A 187 -7.26 -4.51 5.11
C VAL A 187 -6.94 -4.45 3.61
N GLN A 188 -7.68 -3.62 2.86
CA GLN A 188 -7.44 -3.45 1.42
C GLN A 188 -6.06 -2.83 1.14
N GLU A 189 -5.64 -1.88 1.97
CA GLU A 189 -4.39 -1.15 1.83
C GLU A 189 -3.16 -1.99 2.19
N ILE A 190 -3.20 -2.72 3.32
CA ILE A 190 -2.13 -3.66 3.69
C ILE A 190 -2.04 -4.84 2.73
N GLY A 191 -3.15 -5.29 2.14
CA GLY A 191 -3.21 -6.36 1.13
C GLY A 191 -2.52 -6.03 -0.21
N ARG A 192 -1.87 -4.87 -0.29
CA ARG A 192 -0.99 -4.48 -1.41
C ARG A 192 0.44 -4.96 -1.20
N ALA A 193 0.84 -5.16 0.05
CA ALA A 193 2.15 -5.68 0.38
C ALA A 193 2.21 -7.19 0.18
N GLY A 194 3.39 -7.72 -0.13
CA GLY A 194 3.63 -9.17 -0.07
C GLY A 194 2.79 -10.03 -1.03
N ARG A 195 2.42 -9.50 -2.21
CA ARG A 195 1.59 -10.25 -3.18
C ARG A 195 2.34 -11.39 -3.87
N ASP A 196 3.66 -11.34 -3.88
CA ASP A 196 4.56 -12.43 -4.24
C ASP A 196 4.67 -13.54 -3.17
N GLY A 197 4.07 -13.36 -2.00
CA GLY A 197 4.15 -14.31 -0.88
C GLY A 197 5.35 -14.09 0.03
N GLU A 198 6.28 -13.22 -0.33
CA GLU A 198 7.46 -12.90 0.48
C GLU A 198 7.10 -12.02 1.69
N PRO A 199 7.92 -12.04 2.77
CA PRO A 199 7.68 -11.21 3.94
C PRO A 199 7.49 -9.74 3.59
N ALA A 200 6.46 -9.13 4.19
CA ALA A 200 6.20 -7.70 4.08
C ALA A 200 5.75 -7.13 5.42
N HIS A 201 6.03 -5.85 5.62
CA HIS A 201 5.85 -5.18 6.90
C HIS A 201 4.80 -4.08 6.77
N CYS A 202 3.81 -4.11 7.67
CA CYS A 202 2.77 -3.11 7.74
C CYS A 202 2.85 -2.42 9.10
N HIS A 203 2.92 -1.09 9.12
CA HIS A 203 3.00 -0.31 10.35
C HIS A 203 1.91 0.76 10.39
N LEU A 204 1.26 0.93 11.53
CA LEU A 204 0.24 1.95 11.75
C LEU A 204 0.63 2.87 12.91
N PHE A 205 0.65 4.18 12.63
CA PHE A 205 0.71 5.20 13.67
C PHE A 205 -0.72 5.52 14.14
N LEU A 206 -1.02 5.16 15.38
CA LEU A 206 -2.26 5.55 16.05
C LEU A 206 -2.14 6.97 16.61
N ASP A 207 -3.25 7.71 16.57
CA ASP A 207 -3.32 8.99 17.25
C ASP A 207 -3.27 8.75 18.77
N PRO A 208 -2.43 9.48 19.51
CA PRO A 208 -2.29 9.32 20.96
C PRO A 208 -3.49 9.86 21.76
N GLN A 209 -4.53 10.36 21.09
CA GLN A 209 -5.72 10.98 21.69
C GLN A 209 -7.00 10.12 21.56
N VAL A 210 -6.85 8.80 21.39
CA VAL A 210 -7.97 7.86 21.52
C VAL A 210 -8.17 7.49 22.99
#